data_AF-A0A5F0KAA7-F1
#
_entry.id   AF-A0A5F0KAA7-F1
#
_cell.length_a   1.000
_cell.length_b   1.000
_cell.length_c   1.000
_cell.angle_alpha   90.00
_cell.angle_beta   90.00
_cell.angle_gamma   90.00
#
_symmetry.space_group_name_H-M   'P 1'
#
loop_
_entity.id
_entity.type
_entity.pdbx_description
1 polymer ?
#
loop_
_entity_poly.entity_id
_entity_poly.type
_entity_poly.pdbx_seq_one_letter_code
_entity_poly.pdbx_strand_id
1 'polypeptide(L)'
;MSGVMLTACGGGGDDNGGGSNGGNNGGGTDTGSKPLHTAVFLDSVVGGLDYRCNDYTGVTNANGEFLFDDGDTCEFALGNQRLGAVTHKAGNSLVTPYTLAGDDKEKAIRIAALLQTLDSDSNPENGITLDKAQVAQLGIVELGSDDAFNTSLVEALKTAGLTKAVVSLAAAKAHLSATLAGVNGRSVAVDKVLSDLQGLTDLKNLDVESKFKEYKETLQAETGESGKVDRQIVLAMLTMLEVTNNPVVAERLGFTSSACIFRSKMNADSGLRVHRFRTPQCTYSDVR
;
A
#
# COMPACT_ATOMS: atom_id res chain seq x y z
N MET A 1 5.36 -44.87 -54.81
CA MET A 1 6.65 -44.42 -55.36
C MET A 1 7.32 -43.64 -54.25
N SER A 2 8.17 -44.29 -53.45
CA SER A 2 9.64 -44.37 -53.66
C SER A 2 10.27 -42.97 -53.64
N GLY A 3 11.26 -42.65 -52.81
CA GLY A 3 12.36 -43.53 -52.43
C GLY A 3 12.86 -43.37 -51.01
N VAL A 4 13.19 -44.54 -50.47
CA VAL A 4 14.12 -44.76 -49.36
C VAL A 4 15.55 -44.62 -49.93
N MET A 5 16.43 -43.93 -49.22
CA MET A 5 17.89 -44.02 -49.41
C MET A 5 18.50 -44.40 -48.07
N LEU A 6 19.09 -45.60 -48.01
CA LEU A 6 20.04 -46.03 -46.99
C LEU A 6 21.42 -45.51 -47.37
N THR A 7 22.20 -44.97 -46.42
CA THR A 7 23.64 -45.27 -46.34
C THR A 7 24.12 -45.14 -44.90
N ALA A 8 25.06 -46.02 -44.55
CA ALA A 8 25.43 -46.47 -43.22
C ALA A 8 26.78 -45.90 -42.73
N CYS A 9 27.16 -46.35 -41.51
CA CYS A 9 28.52 -46.39 -40.94
C CYS A 9 29.04 -45.03 -40.43
N GLY A 10 29.57 -44.84 -39.22
CA GLY A 10 29.98 -45.73 -38.14
C GLY A 10 30.92 -44.95 -37.20
N GLY A 11 31.16 -45.47 -35.99
CA GLY A 11 32.35 -45.13 -35.16
C GLY A 11 32.16 -44.05 -34.10
N GLY A 12 32.29 -44.46 -32.82
CA GLY A 12 32.36 -43.58 -31.65
C GLY A 12 33.78 -43.13 -31.30
N GLY A 13 33.85 -42.27 -30.28
CA GLY A 13 35.10 -41.81 -29.65
C GLY A 13 34.86 -40.52 -28.86
N ASP A 14 34.81 -40.65 -27.53
CA ASP A 14 34.87 -39.54 -26.58
C ASP A 14 36.25 -38.87 -26.62
N ASP A 15 36.32 -37.54 -26.64
CA ASP A 15 37.47 -36.81 -26.13
C ASP A 15 37.08 -35.43 -25.58
N ASN A 16 37.65 -35.15 -24.42
CA ASN A 16 37.46 -34.05 -23.51
C ASN A 16 38.56 -33.00 -23.77
N GLY A 17 38.26 -31.71 -23.92
CA GLY A 17 39.32 -30.70 -23.98
C GLY A 17 38.91 -29.38 -24.63
N GLY A 18 38.99 -28.30 -23.86
CA GLY A 18 38.54 -26.97 -24.24
C GLY A 18 39.41 -26.25 -25.28
N GLY A 19 38.85 -25.14 -25.78
CA GLY A 19 39.64 -23.99 -26.26
C GLY A 19 39.40 -23.54 -27.69
N SER A 20 38.48 -22.56 -27.84
CA SER A 20 38.51 -21.43 -28.79
C SER A 20 38.66 -21.65 -30.29
N ASN A 21 37.62 -21.30 -31.06
CA ASN A 21 37.55 -20.09 -31.92
C ASN A 21 36.67 -20.31 -33.17
N GLY A 22 35.78 -19.34 -33.46
CA GLY A 22 35.29 -19.03 -34.81
C GLY A 22 33.98 -19.66 -35.27
N GLY A 23 32.95 -18.83 -35.51
CA GLY A 23 31.77 -19.23 -36.27
C GLY A 23 30.65 -18.20 -36.29
N ASN A 24 30.73 -17.22 -37.21
CA ASN A 24 29.62 -16.36 -37.62
C ASN A 24 28.43 -17.18 -38.15
N ASN A 25 27.21 -16.76 -37.80
CA ASN A 25 25.92 -16.83 -38.49
C ASN A 25 24.84 -16.87 -37.41
N GLY A 26 23.83 -16.02 -37.32
CA GLY A 26 23.26 -15.03 -38.23
C GLY A 26 21.79 -14.88 -37.81
N GLY A 27 21.30 -13.64 -37.75
CA GLY A 27 19.86 -13.35 -37.74
C GLY A 27 19.23 -13.20 -36.36
N GLY A 28 18.94 -11.94 -36.00
CA GLY A 28 18.05 -11.60 -34.89
C GLY A 28 18.66 -10.64 -33.86
N THR A 29 19.15 -9.48 -34.30
CA THR A 29 19.30 -8.34 -33.38
C THR A 29 17.91 -7.82 -33.04
N ASP A 30 17.22 -8.49 -32.13
CA ASP A 30 16.26 -7.82 -31.28
C ASP A 30 17.07 -7.04 -30.24
N THR A 31 17.53 -5.86 -30.65
CA THR A 31 18.13 -4.88 -29.75
C THR A 31 17.05 -3.94 -29.20
N GLY A 32 15.86 -4.48 -28.90
CA GLY A 32 15.03 -3.89 -27.86
C GLY A 32 15.85 -3.91 -26.57
N SER A 33 16.38 -2.77 -26.16
CA SER A 33 16.97 -2.62 -24.84
C SER A 33 15.94 -3.17 -23.84
N LYS A 34 16.33 -4.15 -23.02
CA LYS A 34 15.44 -4.63 -21.96
C LYS A 34 15.06 -3.44 -21.08
N PRO A 35 13.80 -3.33 -20.63
CA PRO A 35 13.39 -2.16 -19.87
C PRO A 35 14.24 -2.06 -18.60
N LEU A 36 14.70 -0.84 -18.32
CA LEU A 36 15.75 -0.62 -17.31
C LEU A 36 15.20 -0.20 -15.95
N HIS A 37 13.91 0.12 -15.86
CA HIS A 37 13.28 0.57 -14.63
C HIS A 37 12.26 -0.43 -14.09
N THR A 38 12.16 -0.47 -12.76
CA THR A 38 11.20 -1.29 -12.03
C THR A 38 10.25 -0.40 -11.27
N ALA A 39 8.95 -0.70 -11.37
CA ALA A 39 7.90 -0.12 -10.55
C ALA A 39 7.07 -1.23 -9.90
N VAL A 40 6.30 -0.89 -8.88
CA VAL A 40 5.44 -1.82 -8.13
C VAL A 40 3.99 -1.41 -8.29
N PHE A 41 3.12 -2.38 -8.56
CA PHE A 41 1.66 -2.21 -8.47
C PHE A 41 1.18 -2.52 -7.05
N LEU A 42 0.44 -1.60 -6.44
CA LEU A 42 0.13 -1.60 -5.02
C LEU A 42 -1.35 -1.33 -4.69
N ASP A 43 -1.98 -2.37 -4.15
CA ASP A 43 -3.22 -2.45 -3.35
C ASP A 43 -3.00 -3.58 -2.32
N SER A 44 -1.89 -3.50 -1.58
CA SER A 44 -0.92 -4.57 -1.29
C SER A 44 -0.14 -5.00 -2.53
N VAL A 45 1.03 -5.63 -2.38
CA VAL A 45 1.80 -6.05 -3.56
C VAL A 45 0.93 -6.96 -4.44
N VAL A 46 0.70 -6.58 -5.70
CA VAL A 46 -0.22 -7.32 -6.58
C VAL A 46 0.54 -8.13 -7.61
N GLY A 47 0.62 -9.44 -7.40
CA GLY A 47 1.23 -10.38 -8.34
C GLY A 47 0.22 -11.01 -9.30
N GLY A 48 0.63 -11.20 -10.56
CA GLY A 48 -0.19 -11.86 -11.58
C GLY A 48 -1.01 -10.93 -12.47
N LEU A 49 -0.84 -9.60 -12.38
CA LEU A 49 -1.47 -8.65 -13.30
C LEU A 49 -0.75 -8.64 -14.64
N ASP A 50 -1.51 -8.74 -15.73
CA ASP A 50 -0.94 -8.59 -17.07
C ASP A 50 -0.73 -7.08 -17.35
N TYR A 51 0.40 -6.73 -17.96
CA TYR A 51 0.67 -5.37 -18.39
C TYR A 51 1.25 -5.32 -19.80
N ARG A 52 0.98 -4.22 -20.50
CA ARG A 52 1.56 -3.88 -21.80
C ARG A 52 2.11 -2.46 -21.74
N CYS A 53 3.43 -2.31 -21.89
CA CYS A 53 4.09 -1.02 -21.99
C CYS A 53 4.56 -0.86 -23.43
N ASN A 54 3.94 0.08 -24.17
CA ASN A 54 4.24 0.31 -25.59
C ASN A 54 4.29 -1.01 -26.41
N ASP A 55 5.48 -1.47 -26.78
CA ASP A 55 5.71 -2.60 -27.68
C ASP A 55 5.96 -3.95 -26.98
N TYR A 56 5.95 -4.00 -25.64
CA TYR A 56 6.18 -5.24 -24.89
C TYR A 56 5.15 -5.48 -23.80
N THR A 57 5.05 -6.74 -23.40
CA THR A 57 4.10 -7.24 -22.42
C THR A 57 4.79 -8.01 -21.32
N GLY A 58 4.22 -8.01 -20.13
CA GLY A 58 4.69 -8.83 -19.03
C GLY A 58 3.59 -9.10 -18.01
N VAL A 59 4.00 -9.69 -16.89
CA VAL A 59 3.13 -9.97 -15.74
C VAL A 59 3.83 -9.46 -14.48
N THR A 60 3.09 -8.82 -13.57
CA THR A 60 3.65 -8.43 -12.28
C THR A 60 4.11 -9.67 -11.51
N ASN A 61 5.29 -9.62 -10.90
CA ASN A 61 5.82 -10.75 -10.13
C ASN A 61 5.18 -10.82 -8.73
N ALA A 62 5.60 -11.77 -7.88
CA ALA A 62 5.07 -11.95 -6.54
C ALA A 62 5.27 -10.73 -5.60
N ASN A 63 6.23 -9.85 -5.90
CA ASN A 63 6.45 -8.59 -5.19
C ASN A 63 5.64 -7.42 -5.79
N GLY A 64 4.78 -7.69 -6.77
CA GLY A 64 4.04 -6.68 -7.52
C GLY A 64 4.89 -5.88 -8.52
N GLU A 65 6.13 -6.31 -8.77
CA GLU A 65 7.07 -5.58 -9.63
C GLU A 65 6.78 -5.81 -11.11
N PHE A 66 6.91 -4.76 -11.90
CA PHE A 66 6.89 -4.78 -13.36
C PHE A 66 7.98 -3.87 -13.94
N LEU A 67 8.37 -4.14 -15.18
CA LEU A 67 9.42 -3.42 -15.87
C LEU A 67 8.84 -2.35 -16.80
N PHE A 68 9.48 -1.19 -16.83
CA PHE A 68 9.11 -0.07 -17.71
C PHE A 68 10.36 0.71 -18.19
N ASP A 69 10.22 1.50 -19.25
CA ASP A 69 11.20 2.53 -19.67
C ASP A 69 10.64 3.95 -19.51
N ASP A 70 11.54 4.95 -19.44
CA ASP A 70 11.13 6.35 -19.24
C ASP A 70 10.23 6.86 -20.38
N GLY A 71 9.03 7.32 -20.04
CA GLY A 71 8.02 7.75 -21.01
C GLY A 71 7.07 6.66 -21.48
N ASP A 72 7.24 5.41 -21.05
CA ASP A 72 6.33 4.33 -21.41
C ASP A 72 4.91 4.57 -20.92
N THR A 73 3.93 4.22 -21.74
CA THR A 73 2.54 4.11 -21.28
C THR A 73 2.21 2.65 -21.07
N CYS A 74 2.10 2.27 -19.80
CA CYS A 74 1.81 0.91 -19.37
C CYS A 74 0.32 0.75 -19.08
N GLU A 75 -0.31 -0.14 -19.82
CA GLU A 75 -1.69 -0.56 -19.64
C GLU A 75 -1.74 -1.82 -18.78
N PHE A 76 -2.61 -1.84 -17.78
CA PHE A 76 -2.81 -2.98 -16.88
C PHE A 76 -4.15 -3.64 -17.14
N ALA A 77 -4.12 -4.97 -17.15
CA ALA A 77 -5.27 -5.81 -17.40
C ALA A 77 -5.31 -7.03 -16.48
N LEU A 78 -6.52 -7.53 -16.30
CA LEU A 78 -6.83 -8.74 -15.58
C LEU A 78 -7.45 -9.71 -16.58
N GLY A 79 -6.62 -10.51 -17.23
CA GLY A 79 -7.04 -11.29 -18.41
C GLY A 79 -7.55 -10.35 -19.50
N ASN A 80 -8.83 -10.48 -19.86
CA ASN A 80 -9.44 -9.62 -20.89
C ASN A 80 -9.99 -8.29 -20.33
N GLN A 81 -10.04 -8.13 -19.00
CA GLN A 81 -10.55 -6.92 -18.36
C GLN A 81 -9.46 -5.84 -18.34
N ARG A 82 -9.63 -4.77 -19.10
CA ARG A 82 -8.78 -3.59 -19.01
C ARG A 82 -9.10 -2.82 -17.73
N LEU A 83 -8.07 -2.53 -16.93
CA LEU A 83 -8.22 -1.77 -15.68
C LEU A 83 -7.92 -0.28 -15.90
N GLY A 84 -6.84 0.01 -16.61
CA GLY A 84 -6.44 1.38 -16.96
C GLY A 84 -5.04 1.43 -17.55
N ALA A 85 -4.50 2.64 -17.71
CA ALA A 85 -3.14 2.84 -18.17
C ALA A 85 -2.50 4.05 -17.48
N VAL A 86 -1.18 4.00 -17.30
CA VAL A 86 -0.39 5.06 -16.68
C VAL A 86 0.84 5.34 -17.52
N THR A 87 1.15 6.61 -17.74
CA THR A 87 2.44 7.01 -18.32
C THR A 87 3.50 7.12 -17.24
N HIS A 88 4.59 6.39 -17.41
CA HIS A 88 5.70 6.32 -16.50
C HIS A 88 6.77 7.35 -16.82
N LYS A 89 7.44 7.81 -15.76
CA LYS A 89 8.65 8.61 -15.83
C LYS A 89 9.72 7.97 -14.97
N ALA A 90 10.99 8.12 -15.34
CA ALA A 90 12.10 7.71 -14.49
C ALA A 90 11.94 8.36 -13.10
N GLY A 91 11.81 7.52 -12.06
CA GLY A 91 11.52 7.94 -10.68
C GLY A 91 10.09 7.65 -10.19
N ASN A 92 9.15 7.33 -11.09
CA ASN A 92 7.81 6.87 -10.72
C ASN A 92 7.83 5.35 -10.50
N SER A 93 8.16 4.92 -9.29
CA SER A 93 8.27 3.50 -8.94
C SER A 93 6.97 2.88 -8.40
N LEU A 94 5.84 3.61 -8.41
CA LEU A 94 4.60 3.15 -7.79
C LEU A 94 3.39 3.37 -8.68
N VAL A 95 2.59 2.32 -8.85
CA VAL A 95 1.25 2.34 -9.43
C VAL A 95 0.27 1.82 -8.40
N THR A 96 -0.90 2.44 -8.32
CA THR A 96 -1.99 2.09 -7.41
C THR A 96 -3.29 2.11 -8.20
N PRO A 97 -4.39 1.50 -7.71
CA PRO A 97 -5.70 1.67 -8.30
C PRO A 97 -6.09 3.15 -8.50
N TYR A 98 -5.69 4.04 -7.59
CA TYR A 98 -5.94 5.49 -7.74
C TYR A 98 -5.17 6.10 -8.91
N THR A 99 -3.88 5.82 -9.04
CA THR A 99 -3.11 6.35 -10.17
C THR A 99 -3.54 5.74 -11.50
N LEU A 100 -4.02 4.48 -11.48
CA LEU A 100 -4.49 3.76 -12.67
C LEU A 100 -5.85 4.26 -13.17
N ALA A 101 -6.75 4.63 -12.25
CA ALA A 101 -8.07 5.14 -12.59
C ALA A 101 -8.08 6.63 -12.95
N GLY A 102 -7.01 7.36 -12.63
CA GLY A 102 -6.91 8.81 -12.86
C GLY A 102 -7.85 9.58 -11.94
N ASP A 103 -8.71 10.44 -12.52
CA ASP A 103 -9.62 11.30 -11.75
C ASP A 103 -10.84 10.56 -11.17
N ASP A 104 -11.13 9.35 -11.66
CA ASP A 104 -12.27 8.54 -11.22
C ASP A 104 -11.90 7.71 -9.98
N LYS A 105 -12.05 8.34 -8.81
CA LYS A 105 -11.76 7.72 -7.51
C LYS A 105 -12.70 6.57 -7.17
N GLU A 106 -13.95 6.61 -7.63
CA GLU A 106 -14.87 5.49 -7.39
C GLU A 106 -14.47 4.27 -8.23
N LYS A 107 -14.01 4.46 -9.47
CA LYS A 107 -13.45 3.39 -10.29
C LYS A 107 -12.20 2.78 -9.66
N ALA A 108 -11.34 3.58 -9.06
CA ALA A 108 -10.18 3.06 -8.31
C ALA A 108 -10.60 2.08 -7.21
N ILE A 109 -11.66 2.40 -6.47
CA ILE A 109 -12.19 1.53 -5.39
C ILE A 109 -12.79 0.25 -5.97
N ARG A 110 -13.49 0.31 -7.11
CA ARG A 110 -14.01 -0.88 -7.81
C ARG A 110 -12.89 -1.78 -8.34
N ILE A 111 -11.82 -1.19 -8.88
CA ILE A 111 -10.61 -1.94 -9.26
C ILE A 111 -10.02 -2.64 -8.02
N ALA A 112 -9.87 -1.92 -6.90
CA ALA A 112 -9.34 -2.50 -5.66
C ALA A 112 -10.22 -3.67 -5.16
N ALA A 113 -11.54 -3.48 -5.12
CA ALA A 113 -12.47 -4.52 -4.72
C ALA A 113 -12.42 -5.75 -5.62
N LEU A 114 -12.25 -5.56 -6.93
CA LEU A 114 -12.06 -6.66 -7.89
C LEU A 114 -10.78 -7.44 -7.60
N LEU A 115 -9.65 -6.75 -7.41
CA LEU A 115 -8.36 -7.38 -7.13
C LEU A 115 -8.39 -8.16 -5.82
N GLN A 116 -8.88 -7.55 -4.75
CA GLN A 116 -8.98 -8.17 -3.42
C GLN A 116 -9.97 -9.35 -3.40
N THR A 117 -11.02 -9.32 -4.21
CA THR A 117 -11.97 -10.46 -4.33
C THR A 117 -11.36 -11.66 -5.02
N LEU A 118 -10.47 -11.43 -6.00
CA LEU A 118 -9.80 -12.50 -6.76
C LEU A 118 -8.53 -13.01 -6.10
N ASP A 119 -8.09 -12.38 -5.02
CA ASP A 119 -6.93 -12.80 -4.28
C ASP A 119 -7.01 -14.28 -3.90
N SER A 120 -5.97 -15.04 -4.22
CA SER A 120 -5.97 -16.49 -4.23
C SER A 120 -6.33 -17.10 -2.87
N ASP A 121 -5.82 -16.54 -1.78
CA ASP A 121 -6.06 -16.95 -0.40
C ASP A 121 -7.10 -16.08 0.33
N SER A 122 -7.65 -15.07 -0.34
CA SER A 122 -8.66 -14.15 0.19
C SER A 122 -8.19 -13.34 1.40
N ASN A 123 -6.89 -13.04 1.46
CA ASN A 123 -6.28 -12.25 2.53
C ASN A 123 -5.36 -11.16 1.96
N PRO A 124 -5.91 -10.00 1.57
CA PRO A 124 -5.14 -8.96 0.91
C PRO A 124 -4.03 -8.32 1.79
N GLU A 125 -4.05 -8.56 3.11
CA GLU A 125 -3.04 -8.06 4.06
C GLU A 125 -1.65 -8.69 3.85
N ASN A 126 -1.54 -9.85 3.20
CA ASN A 126 -0.26 -10.54 2.95
C ASN A 126 0.24 -10.39 1.50
N GLY A 127 -0.39 -9.52 0.71
CA GLY A 127 -0.22 -9.45 -0.74
C GLY A 127 -1.51 -9.85 -1.45
N ILE A 128 -1.60 -9.52 -2.73
CA ILE A 128 -2.67 -10.00 -3.61
C ILE A 128 -2.03 -10.89 -4.66
N THR A 129 -2.43 -12.15 -4.70
CA THR A 129 -1.96 -13.10 -5.72
C THR A 129 -3.12 -13.48 -6.65
N LEU A 130 -2.98 -13.13 -7.92
CA LEU A 130 -3.99 -13.41 -8.94
C LEU A 130 -3.68 -14.74 -9.65
N ASP A 131 -4.59 -15.71 -9.50
CA ASP A 131 -4.48 -16.97 -10.22
C ASP A 131 -4.92 -16.79 -11.68
N LYS A 132 -4.02 -17.08 -12.62
CA LYS A 132 -4.28 -16.89 -14.06
C LYS A 132 -5.44 -17.73 -14.58
N ALA A 133 -5.67 -18.93 -14.03
CA ALA A 133 -6.77 -19.78 -14.47
C ALA A 133 -8.12 -19.23 -13.99
N GLN A 134 -8.19 -18.72 -12.75
CA GLN A 134 -9.37 -18.04 -12.22
C GLN A 134 -9.68 -16.76 -13.00
N VAL A 135 -8.65 -15.94 -13.26
CA VAL A 135 -8.78 -14.69 -14.03
C VAL A 135 -9.28 -14.95 -15.45
N ALA A 136 -8.76 -15.98 -16.13
CA ALA A 136 -9.18 -16.33 -17.48
C ALA A 136 -10.67 -16.73 -17.57
N GLN A 137 -11.26 -17.21 -16.48
CA GLN A 137 -12.66 -17.67 -16.43
C GLN A 137 -13.65 -16.56 -16.03
N LEU A 138 -13.19 -15.50 -15.37
CA LEU A 138 -14.06 -14.47 -14.79
C LEU A 138 -14.89 -13.71 -15.82
N GLY A 139 -14.34 -13.44 -17.00
CA GLY A 139 -14.98 -12.57 -17.99
C GLY A 139 -14.81 -11.07 -17.67
N ILE A 140 -15.71 -10.24 -18.20
CA ILE A 140 -15.67 -8.78 -18.07
C ILE A 140 -16.58 -8.34 -16.91
N VAL A 141 -16.09 -7.41 -16.09
CA VAL A 141 -16.80 -6.81 -14.95
C VAL A 141 -16.96 -5.31 -15.20
N GLU A 142 -18.16 -4.79 -14.95
CA GLU A 142 -18.49 -3.38 -15.17
C GLU A 142 -17.86 -2.49 -14.10
N LEU A 143 -17.04 -1.51 -14.51
CA LEU A 143 -16.36 -0.59 -13.58
C LEU A 143 -16.97 0.82 -13.57
N GLY A 144 -18.15 1.01 -14.16
CA GLY A 144 -18.79 2.33 -14.35
C GLY A 144 -19.61 2.86 -13.16
N SER A 145 -20.28 1.98 -12.42
CA SER A 145 -21.06 2.36 -11.23
C SER A 145 -21.05 1.22 -10.20
N ASP A 146 -21.37 1.54 -8.95
CA ASP A 146 -21.31 0.56 -7.85
C ASP A 146 -22.34 -0.57 -8.03
N ASP A 147 -23.55 -0.23 -8.47
CA ASP A 147 -24.60 -1.22 -8.73
C ASP A 147 -24.20 -2.16 -9.89
N ALA A 148 -23.76 -1.59 -11.01
CA ALA A 148 -23.34 -2.37 -12.18
C ALA A 148 -22.14 -3.26 -11.86
N PHE A 149 -21.19 -2.74 -11.08
CA PHE A 149 -20.04 -3.50 -10.61
C PHE A 149 -20.43 -4.68 -9.74
N ASN A 150 -21.23 -4.46 -8.71
CA ASN A 150 -21.63 -5.51 -7.79
C ASN A 150 -22.43 -6.60 -8.50
N THR A 151 -23.36 -6.22 -9.40
CA THR A 151 -24.13 -7.18 -10.18
C THR A 151 -23.24 -8.00 -11.12
N SER A 152 -22.43 -7.33 -11.95
CA SER A 152 -21.58 -8.01 -12.94
C SER A 152 -20.51 -8.88 -12.29
N LEU A 153 -19.91 -8.45 -11.17
CA LEU A 153 -18.91 -9.26 -10.45
C LEU A 153 -19.51 -10.56 -9.91
N VAL A 154 -20.69 -10.51 -9.30
CA VAL A 154 -21.36 -11.71 -8.78
C VAL A 154 -21.74 -12.67 -9.92
N GLU A 155 -22.23 -12.14 -11.04
CA GLU A 155 -22.54 -12.93 -12.23
C GLU A 155 -21.30 -13.55 -12.87
N ALA A 156 -20.21 -12.79 -12.97
CA ALA A 156 -18.91 -13.24 -13.45
C ALA A 156 -18.36 -14.39 -12.61
N LEU A 157 -18.31 -14.23 -11.28
CA LEU A 157 -17.85 -15.28 -10.36
C LEU A 157 -18.70 -16.56 -10.48
N LYS A 158 -20.03 -16.40 -10.56
CA LYS A 158 -20.95 -17.53 -10.74
C LYS A 158 -20.72 -18.26 -12.06
N THR A 159 -20.54 -17.51 -13.16
CA THR A 159 -20.31 -18.07 -14.50
C THR A 159 -18.97 -18.78 -14.58
N ALA A 160 -17.95 -18.24 -13.92
CA ALA A 160 -16.63 -18.82 -13.78
C ALA A 160 -16.58 -20.03 -12.82
N GLY A 161 -17.65 -20.29 -12.06
CA GLY A 161 -17.66 -21.35 -11.05
C GLY A 161 -16.72 -21.07 -9.86
N LEU A 162 -16.40 -19.81 -9.61
CA LEU A 162 -15.49 -19.39 -8.54
C LEU A 162 -16.26 -19.15 -7.25
N THR A 163 -15.92 -19.88 -6.19
CA THR A 163 -16.49 -19.68 -4.84
C THR A 163 -15.66 -18.69 -4.04
N LYS A 164 -15.66 -17.42 -4.47
CA LYS A 164 -14.99 -16.31 -3.77
C LYS A 164 -16.02 -15.46 -3.01
N ALA A 165 -15.65 -14.98 -1.83
CA ALA A 165 -16.43 -13.98 -1.12
C ALA A 165 -16.15 -12.60 -1.70
N VAL A 166 -17.19 -11.88 -2.12
CA VAL A 166 -17.03 -10.54 -2.68
C VAL A 166 -16.60 -9.56 -1.59
N VAL A 167 -15.48 -8.87 -1.82
CA VAL A 167 -15.01 -7.80 -0.95
C VAL A 167 -15.85 -6.55 -1.21
N SER A 168 -16.43 -5.98 -0.15
CA SER A 168 -17.22 -4.76 -0.28
C SER A 168 -16.36 -3.55 -0.67
N LEU A 169 -16.93 -2.59 -1.38
CA LEU A 169 -16.23 -1.34 -1.76
C LEU A 169 -15.69 -0.58 -0.54
N ALA A 170 -16.41 -0.60 0.58
CA ALA A 170 -15.96 0.02 1.83
C ALA A 170 -14.72 -0.66 2.41
N ALA A 171 -14.69 -1.99 2.44
CA ALA A 171 -13.53 -2.77 2.89
C ALA A 171 -12.34 -2.56 1.95
N ALA A 172 -12.56 -2.62 0.63
CA ALA A 172 -11.52 -2.42 -0.36
C ALA A 172 -10.88 -1.03 -0.27
N LYS A 173 -11.71 0.02 -0.09
CA LYS A 173 -11.22 1.37 0.15
C LYS A 173 -10.40 1.48 1.43
N ALA A 174 -10.84 0.85 2.52
CA ALA A 174 -10.13 0.87 3.80
C ALA A 174 -8.75 0.20 3.67
N HIS A 175 -8.70 -0.98 3.05
CA HIS A 175 -7.46 -1.71 2.76
C HIS A 175 -6.49 -0.89 1.91
N LEU A 176 -6.96 -0.37 0.77
CA LEU A 176 -6.15 0.44 -0.13
C LEU A 176 -5.60 1.69 0.58
N SER A 177 -6.44 2.35 1.39
CA SER A 177 -6.01 3.52 2.17
C SER A 177 -4.94 3.18 3.21
N ALA A 178 -5.09 2.05 3.91
CA ALA A 178 -4.12 1.57 4.89
C ALA A 178 -2.77 1.24 4.23
N THR A 179 -2.81 0.57 3.07
CA THR A 179 -1.59 0.26 2.30
C THR A 179 -0.84 1.53 1.89
N LEU A 180 -1.56 2.54 1.38
CA LEU A 180 -0.94 3.78 0.89
C LEU A 180 -0.40 4.66 2.00
N ALA A 181 -1.00 4.62 3.19
CA ALA A 181 -0.42 5.26 4.37
C ALA A 181 0.98 4.68 4.63
N GLY A 182 1.12 3.35 4.61
CA GLY A 182 2.40 2.65 4.82
C GLY A 182 3.49 2.96 3.79
N VAL A 183 3.16 3.24 2.52
CA VAL A 183 4.17 3.45 1.45
C VAL A 183 4.64 4.91 1.32
N ASN A 184 3.85 5.88 1.76
CA ASN A 184 4.28 7.30 1.79
C ASN A 184 5.26 7.60 2.94
N GLY A 185 5.83 6.58 3.57
CA GLY A 185 6.65 6.71 4.77
C GLY A 185 5.87 7.11 6.02
N ARG A 186 4.54 7.21 5.94
CA ARG A 186 3.67 7.46 7.09
C ARG A 186 3.36 6.14 7.79
N SER A 187 3.29 6.19 9.11
CA SER A 187 2.81 5.05 9.89
C SER A 187 1.28 5.06 9.95
N VAL A 188 0.67 3.91 9.61
CA VAL A 188 -0.78 3.67 9.71
C VAL A 188 -1.25 3.82 11.16
N ALA A 189 -0.45 3.33 12.12
CA ALA A 189 -0.69 3.46 13.54
C ALA A 189 -0.60 4.93 13.99
N VAL A 190 0.34 5.72 13.46
CA VAL A 190 0.42 7.16 13.75
C VAL A 190 -0.82 7.88 13.23
N ASP A 191 -1.28 7.58 12.01
CA ASP A 191 -2.49 8.17 11.44
C ASP A 191 -3.73 7.80 12.27
N LYS A 192 -3.84 6.55 12.73
CA LYS A 192 -4.93 6.09 13.61
C LYS A 192 -4.93 6.84 14.95
N VAL A 193 -3.77 6.99 15.60
CA VAL A 193 -3.63 7.77 16.84
C VAL A 193 -4.02 9.23 16.62
N LEU A 194 -3.55 9.85 15.53
CA LEU A 194 -3.84 11.25 15.24
C LEU A 194 -5.32 11.49 14.93
N SER A 195 -5.96 10.57 14.20
CA SER A 195 -7.39 10.62 13.92
C SER A 195 -8.23 10.47 15.19
N ASP A 196 -7.87 9.57 16.10
CA ASP A 196 -8.59 9.42 17.38
C ASP A 196 -8.45 10.68 18.23
N LEU A 197 -7.23 11.23 18.34
CA LEU A 197 -6.96 12.48 19.05
C LEU A 197 -7.80 13.66 18.54
N GLN A 198 -7.99 13.77 17.22
CA GLN A 198 -8.82 14.80 16.61
C GLN A 198 -10.32 14.58 16.86
N GLY A 199 -10.74 13.34 17.10
CA GLY A 199 -12.12 12.96 17.40
C GLY A 199 -12.52 13.09 18.87
N LEU A 200 -11.57 13.31 19.78
CA LEU A 200 -11.84 13.45 21.22
C LEU A 200 -12.61 14.75 21.51
N THR A 201 -13.86 14.61 21.96
CA THR A 201 -14.74 15.74 22.27
C THR A 201 -15.01 15.89 23.77
N ASP A 202 -15.04 14.78 24.54
CA ASP A 202 -15.24 14.79 25.99
C ASP A 202 -13.94 14.55 26.77
N LEU A 203 -13.10 15.58 26.80
CA LEU A 203 -11.80 15.55 27.50
C LEU A 203 -11.93 15.49 29.03
N LYS A 204 -13.10 15.80 29.61
CA LYS A 204 -13.28 15.89 31.06
C LYS A 204 -13.41 14.52 31.74
N ASN A 205 -14.01 13.57 31.04
CA ASN A 205 -14.22 12.21 31.53
C ASN A 205 -13.26 11.21 30.88
N LEU A 206 -12.27 11.69 30.12
CA LEU A 206 -11.33 10.85 29.41
C LEU A 206 -10.36 10.19 30.38
N ASP A 207 -10.32 8.86 30.36
CA ASP A 207 -9.27 8.10 31.02
C ASP A 207 -7.98 8.18 30.19
N VAL A 208 -7.16 9.18 30.52
CA VAL A 208 -5.92 9.49 29.82
C VAL A 208 -4.90 8.35 29.91
N GLU A 209 -4.86 7.63 31.04
CA GLU A 209 -3.89 6.55 31.26
C GLU A 209 -4.24 5.32 30.41
N SER A 210 -5.51 4.93 30.37
CA SER A 210 -5.99 3.86 29.50
C SER A 210 -5.83 4.23 28.01
N LYS A 211 -6.10 5.48 27.64
CA LYS A 211 -5.95 5.96 26.25
C LYS A 211 -4.51 6.00 25.78
N PHE A 212 -3.58 6.42 26.63
CA PHE A 212 -2.15 6.40 26.28
C PHE A 212 -1.63 4.97 26.12
N LYS A 213 -2.10 4.04 26.95
CA LYS A 213 -1.80 2.61 26.79
C LYS A 213 -2.33 2.08 25.44
N GLU A 214 -3.56 2.40 25.07
CA GLU A 214 -4.17 2.02 23.79
C GLU A 214 -3.36 2.54 22.59
N TYR A 215 -2.94 3.81 22.63
CA TYR A 215 -2.12 4.40 21.57
C TYR A 215 -0.73 3.76 21.48
N LYS A 216 -0.11 3.46 22.62
CA LYS A 216 1.19 2.80 22.69
C LYS A 216 1.15 1.40 22.09
N GLU A 217 0.14 0.61 22.45
CA GLU A 217 -0.06 -0.73 21.88
C GLU A 217 -0.33 -0.66 20.37
N THR A 218 -1.14 0.31 19.93
CA THR A 218 -1.41 0.55 18.50
C THR A 218 -0.12 0.88 17.72
N LEU A 219 0.74 1.76 18.26
CA LEU A 219 2.01 2.13 17.64
C LEU A 219 3.03 0.98 17.65
N GLN A 220 3.04 0.15 18.69
CA GLN A 220 3.96 -0.98 18.81
C GLN A 220 3.55 -2.20 17.99
N ALA A 221 2.26 -2.35 17.69
CA ALA A 221 1.75 -3.43 16.85
C ALA A 221 2.20 -3.32 15.38
N GLU A 222 2.50 -2.11 14.90
CA GLU A 222 3.01 -1.90 13.53
C GLU A 222 4.54 -2.14 13.47
N THR A 223 4.94 -3.20 12.78
CA THR A 223 6.35 -3.66 12.69
C THR A 223 7.04 -3.30 11.37
N GLY A 224 6.34 -2.63 10.44
CA GLY A 224 6.91 -2.24 9.14
C GLY A 224 8.06 -1.24 9.24
N GLU A 225 9.03 -1.31 8.32
CA GLU A 225 10.16 -0.36 8.30
C GLU A 225 9.73 1.04 7.85
N SER A 226 8.70 1.14 7.02
CA SER A 226 8.06 2.41 6.69
C SER A 226 7.38 3.02 7.91
N GLY A 227 7.50 4.34 8.11
CA GLY A 227 6.91 5.04 9.27
C GLY A 227 7.55 4.73 10.62
N LYS A 228 8.60 3.89 10.68
CA LYS A 228 9.27 3.49 11.93
C LYS A 228 9.81 4.69 12.72
N VAL A 229 10.36 5.67 12.01
CA VAL A 229 10.84 6.92 12.62
C VAL A 229 9.67 7.70 13.23
N ASP A 230 8.56 7.84 12.51
CA ASP A 230 7.37 8.54 13.00
C ASP A 230 6.78 7.85 14.24
N ARG A 231 6.69 6.50 14.23
CA ARG A 231 6.25 5.73 15.39
C ARG A 231 7.15 5.95 16.59
N GLN A 232 8.47 5.94 16.39
CA GLN A 232 9.42 6.20 17.46
C GLN A 232 9.30 7.63 18.03
N ILE A 233 9.06 8.62 17.18
CA ILE A 233 8.83 10.01 17.60
C ILE A 233 7.56 10.10 18.46
N VAL A 234 6.43 9.57 17.99
CA VAL A 234 5.16 9.64 18.74
C VAL A 234 5.23 8.82 20.03
N LEU A 235 5.87 7.65 20.00
CA LEU A 235 6.10 6.83 21.20
C LEU A 235 6.95 7.56 22.24
N ALA A 236 7.99 8.27 21.80
CA ALA A 236 8.82 9.09 22.68
C ALA A 236 8.03 10.26 23.28
N MET A 237 7.17 10.92 22.50
CA MET A 237 6.29 12.00 22.99
C MET A 237 5.29 11.49 24.03
N LEU A 238 4.61 10.36 23.77
CA LEU A 238 3.70 9.72 24.72
C LEU A 238 4.42 9.32 26.01
N THR A 239 5.63 8.75 25.88
CA THR A 239 6.45 8.39 27.05
C THR A 239 6.87 9.63 27.85
N MET A 240 7.22 10.73 27.19
CA MET A 240 7.50 11.99 27.89
C MET A 240 6.26 12.52 28.62
N LEU A 241 5.08 12.47 27.99
CA LEU A 241 3.81 12.86 28.61
C LEU A 241 3.50 12.02 29.84
N GLU A 242 3.66 10.69 29.76
CA GLU A 242 3.54 9.75 30.89
C GLU A 242 4.49 10.12 32.04
N VAL A 243 5.75 10.41 31.73
CA VAL A 243 6.78 10.78 32.71
C VAL A 243 6.45 12.14 33.37
N THR A 244 5.98 13.13 32.61
CA THR A 244 5.56 14.42 33.17
C THR A 244 4.26 14.36 33.97
N ASN A 245 3.42 13.34 33.74
CA ASN A 245 2.23 13.08 34.53
C ASN A 245 2.54 12.39 35.88
N ASN A 246 3.78 11.96 36.10
CA ASN A 246 4.22 11.42 37.38
C ASN A 246 4.54 12.57 38.37
N PRO A 247 3.86 12.64 39.54
CA PRO A 247 4.00 13.77 40.47
C PRO A 247 5.43 13.94 41.01
N VAL A 248 6.19 12.84 41.14
CA VAL A 248 7.57 12.86 41.63
C VAL A 248 8.54 13.41 40.58
N VAL A 249 8.27 13.16 39.29
CA VAL A 249 9.14 13.60 38.19
C VAL A 249 8.80 15.03 37.76
N ALA A 250 7.53 15.41 37.80
CA ALA A 250 7.07 16.78 37.58
C ALA A 250 7.78 17.77 38.53
N GLU A 251 7.91 17.41 39.81
CA GLU A 251 8.58 18.23 40.81
C GLU A 251 10.09 18.37 40.56
N ARG A 252 10.76 17.30 40.10
CA ARG A 252 12.20 17.32 39.78
C ARG A 252 12.55 18.06 38.49
N LEU A 253 11.63 18.10 37.52
CA LEU A 253 11.82 18.81 36.25
C LEU A 253 11.38 20.29 36.32
N GLY A 254 11.01 20.79 37.51
CA GLY A 254 10.61 22.19 37.68
C GLY A 254 9.20 22.50 37.19
N PHE A 255 8.37 21.49 36.91
CA PHE A 255 6.93 21.68 36.72
C PHE A 255 6.26 21.87 38.09
N THR A 256 6.64 22.92 38.82
CA THR A 256 6.00 23.24 40.09
C THR A 256 4.56 23.69 39.82
N SER A 257 3.62 22.90 40.31
CA SER A 257 2.19 23.17 40.31
C SER A 257 1.87 24.54 40.91
N SER A 258 1.80 25.56 40.07
CA SER A 258 0.99 26.76 40.33
C SER A 258 0.16 27.19 39.11
N ALA A 259 0.22 26.46 37.99
CA ALA A 259 -0.68 26.69 36.86
C ALA A 259 -1.16 25.43 36.12
N CYS A 260 -0.53 24.26 36.32
CA CYS A 260 -0.99 22.98 35.75
C CYS A 260 -1.56 22.06 36.84
N ILE A 261 -2.57 22.53 37.58
CA ILE A 261 -3.47 21.59 38.22
C ILE A 261 -4.72 21.57 37.36
N PHE A 262 -4.93 20.47 36.63
CA PHE A 262 -6.23 20.06 36.13
C PHE A 262 -7.10 19.71 37.35
N ARG A 263 -7.44 20.73 38.15
CA ARG A 263 -8.26 20.55 39.34
C ARG A 263 -9.69 20.63 38.88
N SER A 264 -10.31 19.47 38.77
CA SER A 264 -11.76 19.32 38.91
C SER A 264 -12.21 20.10 40.15
N LYS A 265 -12.72 21.30 39.94
CA LYS A 265 -13.62 21.96 40.88
C LYS A 265 -14.69 22.67 40.07
N MET A 266 -15.79 21.94 39.90
CA MET A 266 -17.10 22.53 39.62
C MET A 266 -17.27 23.79 40.47
N ASN A 267 -17.50 24.92 39.80
CA ASN A 267 -18.48 25.87 40.27
C ASN A 267 -19.39 26.19 39.10
N ALA A 268 -20.66 25.89 39.31
CA ALA A 268 -21.75 26.38 38.51
C ALA A 268 -21.69 27.91 38.47
N ASP A 269 -22.22 28.44 37.38
CA ASP A 269 -22.68 29.81 37.17
C ASP A 269 -21.81 30.70 36.28
N SER A 270 -22.50 31.37 35.36
CA SER A 270 -22.08 32.41 34.42
C SER A 270 -21.25 32.06 33.16
N GLY A 271 -21.99 31.92 32.04
CA GLY A 271 -21.81 32.81 30.88
C GLY A 271 -20.65 32.56 29.91
N LEU A 272 -21.01 32.03 28.74
CA LEU A 272 -20.26 32.03 27.48
C LEU A 272 -19.51 33.36 27.21
N ARG A 273 -18.17 33.36 27.13
CA ARG A 273 -17.39 34.35 26.38
C ARG A 273 -16.11 33.77 25.78
N VAL A 274 -16.07 33.78 24.45
CA VAL A 274 -14.88 33.54 23.62
C VAL A 274 -13.91 34.71 23.82
N HIS A 275 -12.71 34.46 24.35
CA HIS A 275 -11.63 35.44 24.32
C HIS A 275 -10.38 34.89 23.64
N ARG A 276 -9.94 35.69 22.66
CA ARG A 276 -8.86 35.47 21.68
C ARG A 276 -7.57 34.96 22.31
N PHE A 277 -6.90 34.08 21.58
CA PHE A 277 -5.47 33.82 21.70
C PHE A 277 -4.69 35.16 21.80
N ARG A 278 -4.04 35.37 22.94
CA ARG A 278 -2.88 36.27 23.05
C ARG A 278 -1.71 35.42 23.52
N THR A 279 -0.66 35.38 22.70
CA THR A 279 0.65 34.83 23.05
C THR A 279 1.20 35.51 24.31
N PRO A 280 1.66 34.77 25.33
CA PRO A 280 2.39 35.38 26.43
C PRO A 280 3.81 35.71 25.96
N GLN A 281 4.17 36.99 26.05
CA GLN A 281 5.55 37.46 25.98
C GLN A 281 6.25 37.07 27.30
N CYS A 282 7.32 36.27 27.22
CA CYS A 282 8.18 35.99 28.36
C CYS A 282 9.10 37.20 28.61
N THR A 283 8.80 38.00 29.64
CA THR A 283 9.78 38.94 30.19
C THR A 283 10.61 38.22 31.26
N TYR A 284 11.90 38.08 30.96
CA TYR A 284 12.93 37.62 31.87
C TYR A 284 13.34 38.77 32.79
N SER A 285 13.16 38.61 34.10
CA SER A 285 13.74 39.52 35.09
C SER A 285 14.05 38.78 36.39
N ASP A 286 15.36 38.68 36.63
CA ASP A 286 16.11 38.57 37.89
C ASP A 286 15.70 37.55 38.96
N VAL A 287 16.62 36.62 39.24
CA VAL A 287 16.95 36.23 40.62
C VAL A 287 18.48 36.12 40.75
N ARG A 288 19.02 36.92 41.68
CA ARG A 288 20.39 36.86 42.24
C ARG A 288 20.65 35.55 42.98
#